data_AF-A0A1Q5XEZ6-F1
#
_entry.id   AF-A0A1Q5XEZ6-F1
#
_cell.length_a   1.000
_cell.length_b   1.000
_cell.length_c   1.000
_cell.angle_alpha   90.00
_cell.angle_beta   90.00
_cell.angle_gamma   90.00
#
_symmetry.space_group_name_H-M   'P 1'
#
loop_
_entity.id
_entity.type
_entity.pdbx_description
1 polymer ?
#
loop_
_entity_poly.entity_id
_entity_poly.type
_entity_poly.pdbx_seq_one_letter_code
_entity_poly.pdbx_strand_id
1 'polypeptide(L)'
;MDLDMDKVAMIFGVDIVYYDNSPFSENEDKVIFIDRRDDYIEQRKVFFHELCHVIRHSGDQRWMPELFREAQENDANQFALYAMIPFFMLEQMQLPVNRIEVLSLLVTEFQVYLNFAKLRLNQVEDRITESKFMSTFTYASQSPSSLEATIHESPVSGLDYLQQPRIRSLYGLDDFSRPEALVIEQRQGFNWNEPLILNVERNYKLHNSSFYRSRHDATVLPGDISLPPNRRGYVTINLSRVAWRHGKGVTRLILPMEAVDDAINF
;
A
#
# COMPACT_ATOMS: atom_id res chain seq x y z
N MET A 1 -10.15 23.26 10.03
CA MET A 1 -10.34 22.64 8.69
C MET A 1 -11.63 21.86 8.74
N ASP A 2 -12.41 21.82 7.67
CA ASP A 2 -13.79 21.34 7.73
C ASP A 2 -13.93 19.95 7.10
N LEU A 3 -14.07 18.93 7.95
CA LEU A 3 -14.33 17.53 7.58
C LEU A 3 -15.69 17.10 8.12
N ASP A 4 -16.69 17.97 8.05
CA ASP A 4 -18.04 17.66 8.47
C ASP A 4 -18.69 16.58 7.58
N MET A 5 -19.41 15.63 8.20
CA MET A 5 -19.96 14.47 7.50
C MET A 5 -20.98 14.89 6.44
N ASP A 6 -21.87 15.82 6.76
CA ASP A 6 -22.93 16.26 5.84
C ASP A 6 -22.35 16.96 4.62
N LYS A 7 -21.29 17.76 4.81
CA LYS A 7 -20.59 18.42 3.71
C LYS A 7 -19.90 17.42 2.79
N VAL A 8 -19.23 16.43 3.37
CA VAL A 8 -18.56 15.38 2.60
C VAL A 8 -19.60 14.56 1.83
N ALA A 9 -20.68 14.15 2.49
CA ALA A 9 -21.77 13.39 1.87
C ALA A 9 -22.39 14.15 0.69
N MET A 10 -22.65 15.45 0.86
CA MET A 10 -23.13 16.32 -0.21
C MET A 10 -22.17 16.38 -1.41
N ILE A 11 -20.85 16.47 -1.18
CA ILE A 11 -19.83 16.51 -2.24
C ILE A 11 -19.83 15.20 -3.05
N PHE A 12 -19.97 14.06 -2.38
CA PHE A 12 -19.97 12.74 -3.02
C PHE A 12 -21.35 12.30 -3.54
N GLY A 13 -22.40 13.08 -3.28
CA GLY A 13 -23.77 12.74 -3.65
C GLY A 13 -24.24 11.47 -2.94
N VAL A 14 -24.00 11.41 -1.63
CA VAL A 14 -24.37 10.30 -0.75
C VAL A 14 -25.34 10.81 0.30
N ASP A 15 -26.39 10.03 0.58
CA ASP A 15 -27.34 10.35 1.64
C ASP A 15 -26.93 9.68 2.96
N ILE A 16 -27.15 10.35 4.09
CA ILE A 16 -26.90 9.81 5.43
C ILE A 16 -28.24 9.53 6.11
N VAL A 17 -28.41 8.31 6.61
CA VAL A 17 -29.57 7.90 7.40
C VAL A 17 -29.12 7.46 8.80
N TYR A 18 -29.63 8.15 9.81
CA TYR A 18 -29.38 7.81 11.22
C TYR A 18 -30.49 6.89 11.76
N TYR A 19 -30.13 5.75 12.34
CA TYR A 19 -31.09 4.74 12.83
C TYR A 19 -30.53 3.89 13.99
N ASP A 20 -31.34 3.02 14.59
CA ASP A 20 -30.99 2.26 15.80
C ASP A 20 -30.53 0.81 15.51
N ASN A 21 -29.69 0.59 14.48
CA ASN A 21 -29.10 -0.73 14.17
C ASN A 21 -27.64 -0.61 13.66
N SER A 22 -27.00 -1.76 13.46
CA SER A 22 -25.61 -1.87 12.98
C SER A 22 -25.39 -1.19 11.64
N PRO A 23 -24.40 -0.29 11.51
CA PRO A 23 -24.19 0.51 10.32
C PRO A 23 -23.86 -0.34 9.08
N PHE A 24 -24.21 0.20 7.92
CA PHE A 24 -23.89 -0.36 6.60
C PHE A 24 -24.09 0.70 5.51
N SER A 25 -23.69 0.39 4.29
CA SER A 25 -23.96 1.20 3.09
C SER A 25 -24.75 0.41 2.06
N GLU A 26 -25.60 1.12 1.31
CA GLU A 26 -26.21 0.65 0.08
C GLU A 26 -25.57 1.40 -1.10
N ASN A 27 -24.77 0.68 -1.89
CA ASN A 27 -23.87 1.31 -2.86
C ASN A 27 -24.62 1.80 -4.11
N GLU A 28 -25.69 1.11 -4.51
CA GLU A 28 -26.46 1.46 -5.72
C GLU A 28 -27.21 2.78 -5.54
N ASP A 29 -27.91 2.92 -4.42
CA ASP A 29 -28.67 4.13 -4.07
C ASP A 29 -27.79 5.20 -3.39
N LYS A 30 -26.51 4.88 -3.11
CA LYS A 30 -25.55 5.75 -2.42
C LYS A 30 -26.08 6.27 -1.08
N VAL A 31 -26.48 5.35 -0.21
CA VAL A 31 -26.98 5.67 1.12
C VAL A 31 -26.08 5.04 2.17
N ILE A 32 -25.68 5.83 3.17
CA ILE A 32 -24.93 5.36 4.34
C ILE A 32 -25.85 5.37 5.56
N PHE A 33 -25.94 4.22 6.22
CA PHE A 33 -26.68 4.06 7.47
C PHE A 33 -25.73 4.10 8.65
N ILE A 34 -25.98 5.04 9.57
CA ILE A 34 -25.18 5.26 10.77
C ILE A 34 -26.01 4.97 12.02
N ASP A 35 -25.43 4.22 12.96
CA ASP A 35 -26.08 3.99 14.25
C ASP A 35 -26.15 5.30 15.06
N ARG A 36 -27.36 5.78 15.33
CA ARG A 36 -27.59 7.04 16.06
C ARG A 36 -27.20 6.96 17.54
N ARG A 37 -26.98 5.76 18.06
CA ARG A 37 -26.64 5.50 19.46
C ARG A 37 -25.13 5.62 19.72
N ASP A 38 -24.33 5.54 18.66
CA ASP A 38 -22.89 5.71 18.73
C ASP A 38 -22.51 7.17 19.03
N ASP A 39 -21.36 7.36 19.67
CA ASP A 39 -20.83 8.71 19.87
C ASP A 39 -20.33 9.32 18.54
N TYR A 40 -20.25 10.65 18.49
CA TYR A 40 -19.92 11.37 17.27
C TYR A 40 -18.59 10.94 16.62
N ILE A 41 -17.59 10.55 17.40
CA ILE A 41 -16.29 10.11 16.85
C ILE A 41 -16.45 8.75 16.16
N GLU A 42 -17.20 7.83 16.76
CA GLU A 42 -17.49 6.53 16.15
C GLU A 42 -18.37 6.70 14.90
N GLN A 43 -19.39 7.56 14.95
CA GLN A 43 -20.21 7.88 13.78
C GLN A 43 -19.37 8.41 12.62
N ARG A 44 -18.39 9.30 12.88
CA ARG A 44 -17.45 9.77 11.86
C ARG A 44 -16.60 8.66 11.29
N LYS A 45 -16.07 7.79 12.16
CA LYS A 45 -15.24 6.65 11.73
C LYS A 45 -16.03 5.72 10.80
N VAL A 46 -17.24 5.37 11.21
CA VAL A 46 -18.19 4.55 10.43
C VAL A 46 -18.52 5.26 9.12
N PHE A 47 -18.87 6.54 9.16
CA PHE A 47 -19.18 7.31 7.95
C PHE A 47 -18.07 7.23 6.90
N PHE A 48 -16.81 7.49 7.28
CA PHE A 48 -15.71 7.41 6.31
C PHE A 48 -15.43 5.98 5.86
N HIS A 49 -15.63 4.97 6.71
CA HIS A 49 -15.53 3.57 6.33
C HIS A 49 -16.57 3.20 5.26
N GLU A 50 -17.85 3.47 5.53
CA GLU A 50 -18.97 3.23 4.60
C GLU A 50 -18.87 4.06 3.33
N LEU A 51 -18.36 5.30 3.43
CA LEU A 51 -18.10 6.12 2.26
C LEU A 51 -17.11 5.43 1.30
N CYS A 52 -16.09 4.72 1.83
CA CYS A 52 -15.20 3.92 0.99
C CYS A 52 -15.96 2.85 0.22
N HIS A 53 -16.88 2.14 0.88
CA HIS A 53 -17.70 1.14 0.20
C HIS A 53 -18.50 1.75 -0.94
N VAL A 54 -19.17 2.87 -0.70
CA VAL A 54 -19.98 3.55 -1.71
C VAL A 54 -19.14 4.04 -2.90
N ILE A 55 -17.95 4.60 -2.66
CA ILE A 55 -17.19 5.28 -3.73
C ILE A 55 -16.13 4.40 -4.41
N ARG A 56 -15.68 3.30 -3.78
CA ARG A 56 -14.57 2.46 -4.28
C ARG A 56 -14.91 0.98 -4.44
N HIS A 57 -15.96 0.48 -3.79
CA HIS A 57 -16.26 -0.95 -3.80
C HIS A 57 -17.48 -1.28 -4.66
N SER A 58 -17.54 -2.53 -5.11
CA SER A 58 -18.64 -3.05 -5.92
C SER A 58 -18.90 -4.50 -5.58
N GLY A 59 -20.10 -4.97 -5.89
CA GLY A 59 -20.57 -6.32 -5.60
C GLY A 59 -21.21 -6.45 -4.22
N ASP A 60 -22.00 -7.49 -4.06
CA ASP A 60 -22.70 -7.79 -2.80
C ASP A 60 -21.82 -8.64 -1.89
N GLN A 61 -21.38 -8.05 -0.77
CA GLN A 61 -20.51 -8.70 0.21
C GLN A 61 -21.11 -10.00 0.79
N ARG A 62 -22.44 -10.18 0.78
CA ARG A 62 -23.11 -11.39 1.26
C ARG A 62 -22.81 -12.62 0.39
N TRP A 63 -22.52 -12.39 -0.89
CA TRP A 63 -22.20 -13.43 -1.87
C TRP A 63 -20.72 -13.42 -2.27
N MET A 64 -19.95 -12.49 -1.73
CA MET A 64 -18.54 -12.29 -2.05
C MET A 64 -17.66 -13.35 -1.38
N PRO A 65 -16.68 -13.93 -2.08
CA PRO A 65 -15.72 -14.83 -1.44
C PRO A 65 -14.96 -14.11 -0.32
N GLU A 66 -14.68 -14.82 0.76
CA GLU A 66 -14.16 -14.27 2.01
C GLU A 66 -12.93 -13.37 1.82
N LEU A 67 -11.95 -13.80 1.01
CA LEU A 67 -10.72 -13.04 0.76
C LEU A 67 -10.96 -11.69 0.06
N PHE A 68 -11.98 -11.59 -0.79
CA PHE A 68 -12.34 -10.33 -1.45
C PHE A 68 -13.07 -9.40 -0.47
N ARG A 69 -13.96 -9.97 0.36
CA ARG A 69 -14.64 -9.22 1.42
C ARG A 69 -13.60 -8.65 2.39
N GLU A 70 -12.67 -9.46 2.87
CA GLU A 70 -11.58 -9.00 3.73
C GLU A 70 -10.71 -7.92 3.09
N ALA A 71 -10.44 -8.02 1.78
CA ALA A 71 -9.70 -6.99 1.07
C ALA A 71 -10.44 -5.64 1.08
N GLN A 72 -11.76 -5.64 0.83
CA GLN A 72 -12.59 -4.44 0.90
C GLN A 72 -12.63 -3.86 2.31
N GLU A 73 -12.85 -4.69 3.34
CA GLU A 73 -12.84 -4.24 4.74
C GLU A 73 -11.51 -3.61 5.13
N ASN A 74 -10.39 -4.20 4.71
CA ASN A 74 -9.06 -3.66 4.99
C ASN A 74 -8.83 -2.33 4.29
N ASP A 75 -9.27 -2.18 3.04
CA ASP A 75 -9.16 -0.92 2.30
C ASP A 75 -10.06 0.16 2.91
N ALA A 76 -11.30 -0.15 3.27
CA ALA A 76 -12.22 0.78 3.95
C ALA A 76 -11.66 1.27 5.29
N ASN A 77 -11.05 0.38 6.07
CA ASN A 77 -10.36 0.76 7.32
C ASN A 77 -9.16 1.70 7.07
N GLN A 78 -8.37 1.47 6.03
CA GLN A 78 -7.27 2.38 5.68
C GLN A 78 -7.78 3.71 5.13
N PHE A 79 -8.82 3.67 4.30
CA PHE A 79 -9.46 4.87 3.77
C PHE A 79 -9.97 5.76 4.88
N ALA A 80 -10.70 5.21 5.85
CA ALA A 80 -11.20 5.97 7.00
C ALA A 80 -10.05 6.66 7.75
N LEU A 81 -8.91 5.98 7.90
CA LEU A 81 -7.71 6.56 8.52
C LEU A 81 -7.17 7.77 7.75
N TYR A 82 -7.09 7.68 6.42
CA TYR A 82 -6.64 8.78 5.59
C TYR A 82 -7.64 9.93 5.52
N ALA A 83 -8.93 9.63 5.46
CA ALA A 83 -10.00 10.61 5.30
C ALA A 83 -10.25 11.40 6.59
N MET A 84 -10.15 10.77 7.77
CA MET A 84 -10.33 11.44 9.06
C MET A 84 -9.13 12.33 9.44
N ILE A 85 -7.91 12.01 8.97
CA ILE A 85 -6.72 12.86 9.15
C ILE A 85 -5.97 12.99 7.81
N PRO A 86 -6.46 13.85 6.91
CA PRO A 86 -5.85 14.03 5.59
C PRO A 86 -4.44 14.59 5.70
N PHE A 87 -3.53 14.08 4.87
CA PHE A 87 -2.13 14.53 4.89
C PHE A 87 -1.98 16.02 4.60
N PHE A 88 -2.70 16.53 3.59
CA PHE A 88 -2.63 17.95 3.20
C PHE A 88 -3.12 18.90 4.31
N MET A 89 -4.03 18.43 5.18
CA MET A 89 -4.48 19.16 6.36
C MET A 89 -3.39 19.14 7.43
N LEU A 90 -2.86 17.95 7.73
CA LEU A 90 -1.78 17.77 8.69
C LEU A 90 -0.53 18.58 8.34
N GLU A 91 -0.16 18.64 7.06
CA GLU A 91 1.00 19.38 6.55
C GLU A 91 0.90 20.89 6.79
N GLN A 92 -0.32 21.43 6.84
CA GLN A 92 -0.57 22.86 7.06
C GLN A 92 -0.59 23.24 8.55
N MET A 93 -0.56 22.27 9.46
CA MET A 93 -0.61 22.50 10.90
C MET A 93 0.76 22.87 11.47
N GLN A 94 0.77 23.79 12.43
CA GLN A 94 1.95 24.02 13.26
C GLN A 94 1.99 22.97 14.38
N LEU A 95 2.83 21.94 14.19
CA LEU A 95 2.95 20.84 15.14
C LEU A 95 3.90 21.21 16.30
N PRO A 96 3.52 20.96 17.56
CA PRO A 96 4.43 21.11 18.69
C PRO A 96 5.58 20.11 18.63
N VAL A 97 6.67 20.40 19.35
CA VAL A 97 7.85 19.52 19.39
C VAL A 97 7.57 18.23 20.17
N ASN A 98 6.69 18.30 21.19
CA ASN A 98 6.37 17.16 22.03
C ASN A 98 5.33 16.25 21.36
N ARG A 99 5.66 14.97 21.19
CA ARG A 99 4.75 13.97 20.59
C ARG A 99 3.39 13.87 21.30
N ILE A 100 3.35 13.97 22.62
CA ILE A 100 2.11 13.88 23.39
C ILE A 100 1.21 15.07 23.07
N GLU A 101 1.80 16.27 22.96
CA GLU A 101 1.07 17.49 22.56
C GLU A 101 0.59 17.39 21.12
N VAL A 102 1.39 16.84 20.19
CA VAL A 102 0.96 16.56 18.81
C VAL A 102 -0.27 15.66 18.83
N LEU A 103 -0.22 14.54 19.54
CA LEU A 103 -1.35 13.62 19.61
C LEU A 103 -2.61 14.26 20.21
N SER A 104 -2.44 15.07 21.26
CA SER A 104 -3.54 15.83 21.86
C SER A 104 -4.16 16.82 20.87
N LEU A 105 -3.33 17.52 20.10
CA LEU A 105 -3.77 18.43 19.05
C LEU A 105 -4.54 17.67 17.96
N LEU A 106 -4.00 16.54 17.46
CA LEU A 106 -4.67 15.74 16.42
C LEU A 106 -6.02 15.19 16.87
N VAL A 107 -6.11 14.68 18.10
CA VAL A 107 -7.37 14.19 18.68
C VAL A 107 -8.42 15.30 18.69
N THR A 108 -8.01 16.52 19.06
CA THR A 108 -8.91 17.67 19.18
C THR A 108 -9.33 18.20 17.81
N GLU A 109 -8.37 18.44 16.91
CA GLU A 109 -8.59 19.06 15.60
C GLU A 109 -9.34 18.16 14.63
N PHE A 110 -9.05 16.86 14.63
CA PHE A 110 -9.69 15.89 13.72
C PHE A 110 -10.85 15.12 14.36
N GLN A 111 -11.09 15.35 15.66
CA GLN A 111 -12.14 14.68 16.43
C GLN A 111 -12.07 13.16 16.30
N VAL A 112 -10.92 12.60 16.67
CA VAL A 112 -10.62 11.16 16.57
C VAL A 112 -10.18 10.57 17.90
N TYR A 113 -10.22 9.24 18.03
CA TYR A 113 -9.62 8.56 19.18
C TYR A 113 -8.09 8.64 19.18
N LEU A 114 -7.48 8.61 20.37
CA LEU A 114 -6.03 8.71 20.54
C LEU A 114 -5.24 7.62 19.79
N ASN A 115 -5.73 6.38 19.80
CA ASN A 115 -5.12 5.28 19.05
C ASN A 115 -5.14 5.52 17.53
N PHE A 116 -6.21 6.15 17.03
CA PHE A 116 -6.39 6.51 15.62
C PHE A 116 -5.38 7.59 15.20
N ALA A 117 -5.26 8.66 16.01
CA ALA A 117 -4.25 9.70 15.82
C ALA A 117 -2.82 9.13 15.87
N LYS A 118 -2.53 8.24 16.82
CA LYS A 118 -1.22 7.55 16.91
C LYS A 118 -0.91 6.76 15.65
N LEU A 119 -1.87 5.96 15.17
CA LEU A 119 -1.69 5.12 13.99
C LEU A 119 -1.41 5.99 12.76
N ARG A 120 -2.19 7.05 12.57
CA ARG A 120 -1.97 7.98 11.45
C ARG A 120 -0.62 8.69 11.53
N LEU A 121 -0.26 9.21 12.71
CA LEU A 121 0.99 9.92 12.89
C LEU A 121 2.18 9.02 12.55
N ASN A 122 2.18 7.77 13.03
CA ASN A 122 3.19 6.78 12.66
C ASN A 122 3.26 6.58 11.14
N GLN A 123 2.12 6.41 10.46
CA GLN A 123 2.10 6.26 9.00
C GLN A 123 2.71 7.45 8.26
N VAL A 124 2.48 8.67 8.75
CA VAL A 124 3.05 9.89 8.16
C VAL A 124 4.55 9.97 8.43
N GLU A 125 4.98 9.68 9.66
CA GLU A 125 6.39 9.65 10.05
C GLU A 125 7.18 8.61 9.25
N ASP A 126 6.62 7.42 9.08
CA ASP A 126 7.22 6.35 8.28
C ASP A 126 7.41 6.82 6.84
N ARG A 127 6.39 7.41 6.21
CA ARG A 127 6.50 7.97 4.84
C ARG A 127 7.54 9.09 4.74
N ILE A 128 7.58 10.01 5.70
CA ILE A 128 8.56 11.10 5.70
C ILE A 128 9.97 10.55 5.89
N THR A 129 10.14 9.57 6.78
CA THR A 129 11.43 8.92 7.05
C THR A 129 11.91 8.17 5.81
N GLU A 130 11.02 7.41 5.16
CA GLU A 130 11.28 6.76 3.89
C GLU A 130 11.68 7.78 2.81
N SER A 131 10.94 8.88 2.69
CA SER A 131 11.25 9.95 1.72
C SER A 131 12.61 10.61 2.00
N LYS A 132 12.94 10.88 3.26
CA LYS A 132 14.24 11.46 3.67
C LYS A 132 15.38 10.48 3.42
N PHE A 133 15.19 9.22 3.77
CA PHE A 133 16.13 8.14 3.48
C PHE A 133 16.40 8.08 1.98
N MET A 134 15.35 8.03 1.15
CA MET A 134 15.47 8.06 -0.32
C MET A 134 16.22 9.29 -0.83
N SER A 135 15.86 10.49 -0.36
CA SER A 135 16.56 11.72 -0.78
C SER A 135 18.06 11.68 -0.47
N THR A 136 18.45 11.10 0.67
CA THR A 136 19.85 10.97 1.09
C THR A 136 20.67 10.13 0.11
N PHE A 137 20.12 9.03 -0.42
CA PHE A 137 20.80 8.20 -1.43
C PHE A 137 20.76 8.83 -2.84
N THR A 138 19.73 9.62 -3.16
CA THR A 138 19.67 10.39 -4.41
C THR A 138 20.71 11.52 -4.44
N TYR A 139 20.98 12.18 -3.31
CA TYR A 139 22.05 13.19 -3.21
C TYR A 139 23.46 12.58 -3.16
N ALA A 140 23.64 11.44 -2.48
CA ALA A 140 24.94 10.77 -2.37
C ALA A 140 25.45 10.15 -3.70
N SER A 141 24.60 10.03 -4.72
CA SER A 141 24.96 9.47 -6.03
C SER A 141 25.53 10.51 -7.03
N GLN A 142 25.77 11.76 -6.61
CA GLN A 142 26.39 12.83 -7.40
C GLN A 142 27.82 13.24 -6.96
N SER A 143 28.60 12.36 -6.30
CA SER A 143 30.03 12.60 -6.06
C SER A 143 30.86 11.32 -6.16
N PRO A 144 32.07 11.31 -6.75
CA PRO A 144 32.81 10.09 -7.00
C PRO A 144 33.66 9.62 -5.80
N SER A 145 33.49 8.32 -5.49
CA SER A 145 34.44 7.32 -5.00
C SER A 145 35.46 7.68 -3.90
N SER A 146 35.40 6.99 -2.76
CA SER A 146 36.32 5.89 -2.39
C SER A 146 36.24 5.56 -0.89
N LEU A 147 36.19 4.26 -0.57
CA LEU A 147 37.01 3.52 0.41
C LEU A 147 36.28 2.31 1.00
N GLU A 148 36.99 1.18 0.90
CA GLU A 148 36.69 -0.14 1.43
C GLU A 148 36.72 -0.18 2.96
N ALA A 149 35.94 -1.08 3.56
CA ALA A 149 36.30 -1.73 4.83
C ALA A 149 35.52 -3.05 5.02
N THR A 150 36.18 -3.97 5.71
CA THR A 150 36.06 -5.42 5.65
C THR A 150 35.37 -6.01 6.90
N ILE A 151 34.47 -6.97 6.69
CA ILE A 151 34.09 -8.20 7.46
C ILE A 151 34.13 -8.21 9.01
N HIS A 152 33.03 -8.64 9.67
CA HIS A 152 33.04 -9.82 10.59
C HIS A 152 31.65 -10.39 10.95
N GLU A 153 31.53 -11.68 10.62
CA GLU A 153 30.83 -12.84 11.22
C GLU A 153 29.47 -12.77 11.96
N SER A 154 28.66 -13.78 11.61
CA SER A 154 27.40 -14.20 12.25
C SER A 154 27.65 -15.10 13.48
N PRO A 155 26.58 -15.41 14.24
CA PRO A 155 26.17 -16.82 14.32
C PRO A 155 24.67 -17.02 14.07
N VAL A 156 24.37 -18.19 13.49
CA VAL A 156 23.11 -18.61 12.87
C VAL A 156 22.11 -19.14 13.89
N SER A 157 20.82 -18.76 13.74
CA SER A 157 19.64 -19.61 13.98
C SER A 157 18.36 -18.76 13.92
N GLY A 158 17.67 -18.73 12.76
CA GLY A 158 16.35 -18.10 12.63
C GLY A 158 16.01 -17.44 11.29
N LEU A 159 16.78 -17.67 10.22
CA LEU A 159 16.80 -16.80 9.02
C LEU A 159 16.17 -17.38 7.75
N ASP A 160 15.35 -18.43 7.80
CA ASP A 160 14.69 -18.94 6.59
C ASP A 160 13.77 -17.89 5.92
N TYR A 161 13.21 -16.95 6.69
CA TYR A 161 12.43 -15.83 6.17
C TYR A 161 13.27 -14.78 5.40
N LEU A 162 14.60 -14.80 5.50
CA LEU A 162 15.48 -13.90 4.73
C LEU A 162 15.84 -14.45 3.36
N GLN A 163 15.60 -15.75 3.09
CA GLN A 163 15.87 -16.37 1.79
C GLN A 163 14.73 -16.19 0.79
N GLN A 164 13.50 -15.92 1.25
CA GLN A 164 12.35 -15.76 0.37
C GLN A 164 12.24 -14.32 -0.15
N PRO A 165 11.94 -14.14 -1.46
CA PRO A 165 11.72 -12.82 -2.02
C PRO A 165 10.50 -12.15 -1.37
N ARG A 166 10.67 -10.90 -0.96
CA ARG A 166 9.57 -10.07 -0.44
C ARG A 166 8.86 -9.43 -1.61
N ILE A 167 7.61 -9.80 -1.81
CA ILE A 167 6.79 -9.26 -2.91
C ILE A 167 5.79 -8.25 -2.34
N ARG A 168 5.67 -7.11 -3.01
CA ARG A 168 4.77 -6.01 -2.63
C ARG A 168 4.08 -5.45 -3.87
N SER A 169 2.87 -4.94 -3.69
CA SER A 169 2.08 -4.31 -4.76
C SER A 169 2.41 -2.82 -4.88
N LEU A 170 2.70 -2.35 -6.08
CA LEU A 170 2.87 -0.93 -6.41
C LEU A 170 1.67 -0.47 -7.24
N TYR A 171 0.92 0.50 -6.75
CA TYR A 171 -0.25 1.06 -7.43
C TYR A 171 0.10 2.39 -8.08
N GLY A 172 -0.49 2.64 -9.25
CA GLY A 172 -0.43 3.92 -9.93
C GLY A 172 -1.21 5.00 -9.17
N LEU A 173 -1.05 6.25 -9.58
CA LEU A 173 -1.78 7.38 -9.00
C LEU A 173 -3.24 7.43 -9.46
N ASP A 174 -3.54 6.78 -10.59
CA ASP A 174 -4.83 6.92 -11.30
C ASP A 174 -5.75 5.68 -11.18
N ASP A 175 -5.20 4.49 -10.95
CA ASP A 175 -5.95 3.22 -10.85
C ASP A 175 -5.48 2.38 -9.64
N PHE A 176 -6.38 2.20 -8.67
CA PHE A 176 -6.14 1.41 -7.46
C PHE A 176 -6.83 0.04 -7.47
N SER A 177 -7.51 -0.32 -8.56
CA SER A 177 -8.23 -1.61 -8.69
C SER A 177 -7.28 -2.79 -8.85
N ARG A 178 -6.09 -2.55 -9.42
CA ARG A 178 -5.01 -3.52 -9.57
C ARG A 178 -3.65 -2.83 -9.41
N PRO A 179 -2.62 -3.55 -8.93
CA PRO A 179 -1.27 -2.98 -8.93
C PRO A 179 -0.84 -2.65 -10.35
N GLU A 180 -0.14 -1.53 -10.53
CA GLU A 180 0.55 -1.21 -11.77
C GLU A 180 1.78 -2.14 -11.95
N ALA A 181 2.43 -2.50 -10.84
CA ALA A 181 3.54 -3.44 -10.83
C ALA A 181 3.64 -4.24 -9.51
N LEU A 182 4.28 -5.41 -9.57
CA LEU A 182 4.77 -6.12 -8.41
C LEU A 182 6.26 -5.83 -8.21
N VAL A 183 6.61 -5.45 -6.98
CA VAL A 183 7.98 -5.20 -6.55
C VAL A 183 8.48 -6.40 -5.78
N ILE A 184 9.51 -7.06 -6.31
CA ILE A 184 10.10 -8.27 -5.76
C ILE A 184 11.47 -7.92 -5.22
N GLU A 185 11.68 -8.01 -3.90
CA GLU A 185 12.92 -7.64 -3.23
C GLU A 185 13.61 -8.86 -2.62
N GLN A 186 14.89 -9.05 -2.93
CA GLN A 186 15.74 -10.07 -2.32
C GLN A 186 17.08 -9.45 -1.91
N ARG A 187 17.24 -9.21 -0.60
CA ARG A 187 18.38 -8.46 -0.04
C ARG A 187 19.74 -9.12 -0.27
N GLN A 188 19.77 -10.44 -0.46
CA GLN A 188 20.99 -11.19 -0.77
C GLN A 188 21.22 -11.40 -2.28
N GLY A 189 20.40 -10.77 -3.13
CA GLY A 189 20.39 -11.02 -4.57
C GLY A 189 19.59 -12.27 -4.95
N PHE A 190 19.25 -12.39 -6.24
CA PHE A 190 18.46 -13.49 -6.75
C PHE A 190 19.33 -14.70 -7.13
N ASN A 191 18.75 -15.91 -7.12
CA ASN A 191 19.37 -17.06 -7.76
C ASN A 191 19.22 -16.96 -9.28
N TRP A 192 20.17 -16.29 -9.92
CA TRP A 192 20.12 -15.99 -11.36
C TRP A 192 20.16 -17.20 -12.30
N ASN A 193 20.44 -18.40 -11.79
CA ASN A 193 20.48 -19.64 -12.57
C ASN A 193 19.17 -20.44 -12.49
N GLU A 194 18.25 -20.04 -11.60
CA GLU A 194 16.95 -20.69 -11.42
C GLU A 194 15.83 -19.72 -11.81
N PRO A 195 14.73 -20.22 -12.40
CA PRO A 195 13.57 -19.38 -12.65
C PRO A 195 12.85 -19.02 -11.35
N LEU A 196 12.32 -17.80 -11.28
CA LEU A 196 11.50 -17.37 -10.15
C LEU A 196 10.02 -17.60 -10.46
N ILE A 197 9.35 -18.44 -9.68
CA ILE A 197 7.91 -18.69 -9.79
C ILE A 197 7.16 -17.74 -8.85
N LEU A 198 6.18 -17.02 -9.38
CA LEU A 198 5.43 -15.99 -8.67
C LEU A 198 3.93 -16.18 -8.90
N ASN A 199 3.10 -16.02 -7.86
CA ASN A 199 1.66 -15.92 -8.02
C ASN A 199 1.28 -14.44 -8.23
N VAL A 200 0.87 -14.05 -9.43
CA VAL A 200 0.53 -12.65 -9.74
C VAL A 200 -0.88 -12.25 -9.31
N GLU A 201 -1.76 -13.23 -9.04
CA GLU A 201 -3.14 -13.00 -8.58
C GLU A 201 -3.25 -12.87 -7.05
N ARG A 202 -2.16 -13.07 -6.31
CA ARG A 202 -2.14 -12.94 -4.86
C ARG A 202 -2.17 -11.47 -4.44
N ASN A 203 -2.98 -11.14 -3.43
CA ASN A 203 -2.93 -9.83 -2.77
C ASN A 203 -1.64 -9.69 -1.95
N TYR A 204 -0.68 -8.92 -2.47
CA TYR A 204 0.54 -8.57 -1.78
C TYR A 204 0.40 -7.29 -0.96
N LYS A 205 1.18 -7.19 0.13
CA LYS A 205 1.21 -5.96 0.94
C LYS A 205 1.62 -4.77 0.07
N LEU A 206 1.02 -3.61 0.31
CA LEU A 206 1.36 -2.37 -0.38
C LEU A 206 2.86 -2.07 -0.27
N HIS A 207 3.48 -1.71 -1.39
CA HIS A 207 4.80 -1.15 -1.45
C HIS A 207 4.69 0.36 -1.20
N ASN A 208 5.11 0.82 -0.01
CA ASN A 208 4.97 2.22 0.40
C ASN A 208 5.95 3.20 -0.28
N SER A 209 6.78 2.75 -1.24
CA SER A 209 7.77 3.61 -1.91
C SER A 209 7.34 4.03 -3.33
N SER A 210 7.64 5.27 -3.67
CA SER A 210 7.44 5.91 -4.99
C SER A 210 8.22 5.22 -6.12
N PHE A 211 7.76 5.40 -7.38
CA PHE A 211 8.29 4.92 -8.67
C PHE A 211 9.76 5.25 -9.03
N TYR A 212 10.64 5.57 -8.09
CA TYR A 212 12.05 5.87 -8.40
C TYR A 212 12.84 4.58 -8.66
N ARG A 213 13.10 4.31 -9.94
CA ARG A 213 14.00 3.24 -10.40
C ARG A 213 15.42 3.50 -9.87
N SER A 214 15.89 2.66 -8.96
CA SER A 214 17.29 2.61 -8.56
C SER A 214 18.14 1.95 -9.65
N ARG A 215 19.46 2.19 -9.67
CA ARG A 215 20.41 1.41 -10.51
C ARG A 215 20.45 -0.08 -10.15
N HIS A 216 19.85 -0.46 -9.03
CA HIS A 216 19.74 -1.84 -8.53
C HIS A 216 18.36 -2.47 -8.83
N ASP A 217 17.54 -1.79 -9.63
CA ASP A 217 16.23 -2.28 -10.06
C ASP A 217 16.33 -2.83 -11.48
N ALA A 218 15.72 -3.99 -11.72
CA ALA A 218 15.56 -4.54 -13.06
C ALA A 218 14.09 -4.65 -13.42
N THR A 219 13.73 -4.11 -14.59
CA THR A 219 12.40 -4.27 -15.14
C THR A 219 12.30 -5.62 -15.85
N VAL A 220 11.33 -6.43 -15.42
CA VAL A 220 10.95 -7.68 -16.08
C VAL A 220 10.16 -7.34 -17.34
N LEU A 221 10.57 -7.89 -18.48
CA LEU A 221 9.89 -7.69 -19.77
C LEU A 221 9.00 -8.91 -20.09
N PRO A 222 8.01 -8.77 -21.00
CA PRO A 222 7.15 -9.88 -21.40
C PRO A 222 7.94 -11.13 -21.84
N GLY A 223 9.03 -10.95 -22.59
CA GLY A 223 9.87 -12.06 -23.06
C GLY A 223 10.72 -12.75 -21.98
N ASP A 224 10.73 -12.25 -20.74
CA ASP A 224 11.31 -12.94 -19.59
C ASP A 224 10.30 -13.85 -18.88
N ILE A 225 9.01 -13.77 -19.26
CA ILE A 225 7.92 -14.41 -18.55
C ILE A 225 7.49 -15.68 -19.29
N SER A 226 7.12 -16.72 -18.55
CA SER A 226 6.51 -17.93 -19.09
C SER A 226 5.39 -18.40 -18.18
N LEU A 227 4.30 -18.88 -18.79
CA LEU A 227 3.13 -19.36 -18.05
C LEU A 227 3.25 -20.86 -17.76
N PRO A 228 3.24 -21.28 -16.49
CA PRO A 228 3.21 -22.68 -16.14
C PRO A 228 1.87 -23.32 -16.56
N PRO A 229 1.87 -24.42 -17.34
CA PRO A 229 0.65 -24.95 -17.97
C PRO A 229 -0.43 -25.43 -16.98
N ASN A 230 -0.05 -25.77 -15.75
CA ASN A 230 -0.95 -26.35 -14.74
C ASN A 230 -1.11 -25.46 -13.49
N ARG A 231 -0.79 -24.17 -13.56
CA ARG A 231 -0.93 -23.25 -12.42
C ARG A 231 -1.46 -21.88 -12.87
N ARG A 232 -2.79 -21.75 -12.89
CA ARG A 232 -3.47 -20.45 -13.13
C ARG A 232 -3.07 -19.43 -12.05
N GLY A 233 -2.90 -18.18 -12.46
CA GLY A 233 -2.44 -17.09 -11.60
C GLY A 233 -0.95 -17.11 -11.26
N TYR A 234 -0.17 -18.04 -11.82
CA TYR A 234 1.29 -18.06 -11.65
C TYR A 234 2.02 -17.66 -12.93
N VAL A 235 3.17 -17.03 -12.75
CA VAL A 235 4.14 -16.73 -13.81
C VAL A 235 5.52 -17.23 -13.41
N THR A 236 6.35 -17.51 -14.40
CA THR A 236 7.75 -17.90 -14.22
C THR A 236 8.64 -16.84 -14.85
N ILE A 237 9.55 -16.25 -14.08
CA ILE A 237 10.48 -15.21 -14.54
C ILE A 237 11.85 -15.85 -14.82
N ASN A 238 12.36 -15.69 -16.04
CA ASN A 238 13.69 -16.12 -16.44
C ASN A 238 14.73 -15.13 -15.92
N LEU A 239 15.22 -15.40 -14.71
CA LEU A 239 16.20 -14.55 -14.05
C LEU A 239 17.53 -14.46 -14.82
N SER A 240 17.94 -15.50 -15.56
CA SER A 240 19.17 -15.44 -16.36
C SER A 240 19.09 -14.41 -17.48
N ARG A 241 17.93 -14.25 -18.12
CA ARG A 241 17.69 -13.21 -19.15
C ARG A 241 17.66 -11.81 -18.54
N VAL A 242 17.03 -11.65 -17.37
CA VAL A 242 17.00 -10.38 -16.64
C VAL A 242 18.42 -9.97 -16.21
N ALA A 243 19.21 -10.92 -15.69
CA ALA A 243 20.61 -10.71 -15.31
C ALA A 243 21.50 -10.33 -16.50
N TRP A 244 21.24 -10.87 -17.69
CA TRP A 244 21.98 -10.52 -18.90
C TRP A 244 21.81 -9.04 -19.26
N ARG A 245 20.63 -8.46 -19.02
CA ARG A 245 20.31 -7.05 -19.32
C ARG A 245 20.77 -6.08 -18.22
N HIS A 246 20.57 -6.46 -16.96
CA HIS A 246 20.72 -5.54 -15.82
C HIS A 246 21.89 -5.89 -14.87
N GLY A 247 22.59 -6.99 -15.11
CA GLY A 247 23.66 -7.49 -14.23
C GLY A 247 23.13 -8.26 -13.02
N LYS A 248 24.04 -8.95 -12.32
CA LYS A 248 23.71 -9.82 -11.17
C LYS A 248 23.64 -9.10 -9.81
N GLY A 249 23.99 -7.81 -9.78
CA GLY A 249 23.98 -6.97 -8.56
C GLY A 249 22.59 -6.40 -8.20
N VAL A 250 21.57 -6.75 -8.98
CA VAL A 250 20.18 -6.31 -8.79
C VAL A 250 19.58 -7.01 -7.57
N THR A 251 18.96 -6.23 -6.69
CA THR A 251 18.29 -6.75 -5.48
C THR A 251 16.78 -6.54 -5.51
N ARG A 252 16.27 -5.85 -6.55
CA ARG A 252 14.86 -5.58 -6.77
C ARG A 252 14.45 -5.84 -8.22
N LEU A 253 13.39 -6.60 -8.43
CA LEU A 253 12.72 -6.72 -9.72
C LEU A 253 11.43 -5.92 -9.70
N ILE A 254 11.17 -5.20 -10.79
CA ILE A 254 9.90 -4.54 -11.06
C ILE A 254 9.21 -5.37 -12.14
N LEU A 255 8.08 -5.98 -11.81
CA LEU A 255 7.23 -6.71 -12.74
C LEU A 255 5.98 -5.86 -13.04
N PRO A 256 5.95 -5.11 -14.14
CA PRO A 256 4.74 -4.41 -14.57
C PRO A 256 3.62 -5.40 -14.85
N MET A 257 2.38 -5.09 -14.45
CA MET A 257 1.24 -5.95 -14.78
C MET A 257 0.95 -5.94 -16.28
N GLU A 258 1.23 -4.85 -16.99
CA GLU A 258 1.19 -4.81 -18.46
C GLU A 258 2.11 -5.86 -19.10
N ALA A 259 3.31 -6.09 -18.53
CA ALA A 259 4.22 -7.10 -19.05
C ALA A 259 3.70 -8.54 -18.83
N VAL A 260 2.91 -8.76 -17.78
CA VAL A 260 2.22 -10.03 -17.52
C VAL A 260 1.07 -10.21 -18.49
N ASP A 261 0.25 -9.17 -18.69
CA ASP A 261 -0.87 -9.16 -19.64
C ASP A 261 -0.36 -9.45 -21.06
N ASP A 262 0.73 -8.79 -21.49
CA ASP A 262 1.38 -9.05 -22.77
C ASP A 262 1.87 -10.50 -22.89
N ALA A 263 2.54 -11.02 -21.87
CA ALA A 263 3.03 -12.40 -21.87
C ALA A 263 1.91 -13.46 -21.90
N ILE A 264 0.68 -13.10 -21.52
CA ILE A 264 -0.51 -13.95 -21.65
C ILE A 264 -1.08 -13.92 -23.07
N ASN A 265 -0.93 -12.78 -23.77
CA ASN A 265 -1.47 -12.57 -25.10
C ASN A 265 -0.53 -12.97 -26.25
N PHE A 266 0.72 -13.33 -25.94
CA PHE A 266 1.73 -13.86 -26.87
C PHE A 266 1.75 -15.40 -26.92
#